data_AF-A0A0A9D5W2-F1
#
_entry.id   AF-A0A0A9D5W2-F1
#
_cell.length_a   1.000
_cell.length_b   1.000
_cell.length_c   1.000
_cell.angle_alpha   90.00
_cell.angle_beta   90.00
_cell.angle_gamma   90.00
#
_symmetry.space_group_name_H-M   'P 1'
#
loop_
_entity.id
_entity.type
_entity.pdbx_description
1 polymer ?
#
loop_
_entity_poly.entity_id
_entity_poly.type
_entity_poly.pdbx_seq_one_letter_code
_entity_poly.pdbx_strand_id
1 'polypeptide(L)'
;MTFFVTTGAKVRVDCKSKTTGEKTCSFEGHTDRTGTYNIHVADEHEHELCESVLVSSPDVGCAKAVAGRERAPVFLTSNNGVASNVRLANALGFQKDVALSGCTQILKMYEEDRV
;
A
#
# COMPACT_ATOMS: atom_id res chain seq x y z
N MET A 1 2.54 4.07 19.16
CA MET A 1 2.26 4.81 17.91
C MET A 1 0.97 4.26 17.33
N THR A 2 -0.13 4.99 17.44
CA THR A 2 -1.42 4.59 16.85
C THR A 2 -1.46 5.15 15.44
N PHE A 3 -1.21 4.30 14.43
CA PHE A 3 -1.51 4.67 13.05
C PHE A 3 -3.04 4.74 12.89
N PHE A 4 -3.55 5.75 12.18
CA PHE A 4 -4.96 5.79 11.82
C PHE A 4 -5.23 4.73 10.78
N VAL A 5 -5.83 3.62 11.21
CA VAL A 5 -6.18 2.50 10.37
C VAL A 5 -7.44 2.82 9.58
N THR A 6 -7.41 2.59 8.27
CA THR A 6 -8.61 2.71 7.42
C THR A 6 -9.12 1.31 7.15
N THR A 7 -10.24 0.93 7.76
CA THR A 7 -10.91 -0.36 7.54
C THR A 7 -11.84 -0.29 6.35
N GLY A 8 -11.85 -1.32 5.50
CA GLY A 8 -12.68 -1.36 4.30
C GLY A 8 -12.13 -0.52 3.13
N ALA A 9 -10.89 -0.03 3.21
CA ALA A 9 -10.21 0.59 2.08
C ALA A 9 -9.99 -0.44 0.98
N LYS A 10 -10.32 -0.08 -0.25
CA LYS A 10 -10.11 -0.92 -1.42
C LYS A 10 -8.67 -0.77 -1.90
N VAL A 11 -7.98 -1.89 -2.01
CA VAL A 11 -6.59 -2.00 -2.47
C VAL A 11 -6.56 -3.00 -3.61
N ARG A 12 -5.61 -2.82 -4.54
CA ARG A 12 -5.45 -3.71 -5.69
C ARG A 12 -3.98 -4.02 -5.93
N VAL A 13 -3.67 -5.26 -6.25
CA VAL A 13 -2.39 -5.64 -6.84
C VAL A 13 -2.55 -5.57 -8.35
N ASP A 14 -1.81 -4.68 -9.00
CA ASP A 14 -1.74 -4.58 -10.45
C ASP A 14 -0.35 -5.05 -10.91
N CYS A 15 -0.32 -5.96 -11.88
CA CYS A 15 0.92 -6.37 -12.53
C CYS A 15 0.94 -5.94 -14.00
N LYS A 16 2.14 -5.68 -14.48
CA LYS A 16 2.42 -5.37 -15.88
C LYS A 16 3.62 -6.14 -16.39
N SER A 17 3.62 -6.49 -17.66
CA SER A 17 4.76 -7.13 -18.32
C SER A 17 6.01 -6.26 -18.19
N LYS A 18 7.14 -6.84 -17.78
CA LYS A 18 8.45 -6.16 -17.77
C LYS A 18 8.87 -5.71 -19.17
N THR A 19 8.46 -6.46 -20.20
CA THR A 19 8.88 -6.24 -21.58
C THR A 19 7.99 -5.25 -22.32
N THR A 20 6.67 -5.40 -22.22
CA THR A 20 5.72 -4.58 -22.98
C THR A 20 5.14 -3.42 -22.17
N GLY A 21 5.20 -3.49 -20.84
CA GLY A 21 4.55 -2.53 -19.94
C GLY A 21 3.02 -2.65 -19.89
N GLU A 22 2.44 -3.60 -20.62
CA GLU A 22 1.00 -3.82 -20.65
C GLU A 22 0.53 -4.51 -19.37
N LYS A 23 -0.68 -4.16 -18.92
CA LYS A 23 -1.32 -4.77 -17.76
C LYS A 23 -1.61 -6.24 -18.05
N THR A 24 -1.20 -7.12 -17.16
CA THR A 24 -1.35 -8.58 -17.32
C THR A 24 -2.41 -9.13 -16.38
N CYS A 25 -2.42 -8.71 -15.13
CA CYS A 25 -3.38 -9.18 -14.13
C CYS A 25 -3.74 -8.10 -13.10
N SER A 26 -4.77 -8.38 -12.31
CA SER A 26 -5.31 -7.45 -11.32
C SER A 26 -6.08 -8.20 -10.24
N PHE A 27 -5.71 -8.00 -8.98
CA PHE A 27 -6.35 -8.67 -7.84
C PHE A 27 -6.77 -7.64 -6.80
N GLU A 28 -8.06 -7.63 -6.45
CA GLU A 28 -8.62 -6.66 -5.52
C GLU A 28 -8.79 -7.26 -4.11
N GLY A 29 -8.70 -6.40 -3.10
CA GLY A 29 -8.99 -6.73 -1.72
C GLY A 29 -9.40 -5.52 -0.91
N HIS A 30 -9.77 -5.77 0.34
CA HIS A 30 -10.14 -4.72 1.29
C HIS A 30 -9.32 -4.85 2.55
N THR A 31 -9.03 -3.72 3.18
CA THR A 31 -8.38 -3.71 4.48
C THR A 31 -9.33 -4.18 5.58
N ASP A 32 -8.80 -4.92 6.54
CA ASP A 32 -9.53 -5.38 7.72
C ASP A 32 -9.57 -4.31 8.83
N ARG A 33 -10.02 -4.71 10.03
CA ARG A 33 -10.12 -3.84 11.20
C ARG A 33 -8.78 -3.29 11.69
N THR A 34 -7.66 -3.87 11.27
CA THR A 34 -6.29 -3.43 11.58
C THR A 34 -5.72 -2.52 10.49
N GLY A 35 -6.45 -2.28 9.40
CA GLY A 35 -5.95 -1.56 8.23
C GLY A 35 -5.05 -2.41 7.33
N THR A 36 -4.98 -3.72 7.57
CA THR A 36 -4.17 -4.67 6.80
C THR A 36 -5.01 -5.31 5.70
N TYR A 37 -4.44 -5.54 4.52
CA TYR A 37 -5.08 -6.30 3.45
C TYR A 37 -4.30 -7.59 3.18
N ASN A 38 -5.02 -8.66 2.86
CA ASN A 38 -4.47 -9.94 2.43
C ASN A 38 -5.10 -10.30 1.09
N ILE A 39 -4.36 -10.12 0.00
CA ILE A 39 -4.84 -10.38 -1.36
C ILE A 39 -4.22 -11.69 -1.82
N HIS A 40 -5.06 -12.65 -2.20
CA HIS A 40 -4.59 -13.87 -2.83
C HIS A 40 -4.27 -13.59 -4.30
N VAL A 41 -3.04 -13.92 -4.68
CA VAL A 41 -2.52 -13.80 -6.04
C VAL A 41 -2.31 -15.22 -6.54
N ALA A 42 -2.94 -15.56 -7.66
CA ALA A 42 -2.76 -16.84 -8.32
C ALA A 42 -1.53 -16.80 -9.22
N ASP A 43 -0.89 -17.95 -9.42
CA ASP A 43 0.24 -18.13 -10.34
C ASP A 43 1.53 -17.37 -9.98
N GLU A 44 2.58 -17.65 -10.77
CA GLU A 44 3.92 -17.07 -10.63
C GLU A 44 4.06 -15.85 -11.55
N HIS A 45 4.57 -14.74 -11.02
CA HIS A 45 4.66 -13.47 -11.74
C HIS A 45 6.11 -13.00 -11.94
N GLU A 46 7.02 -13.94 -12.21
CA GLU A 46 8.46 -13.68 -12.34
C GLU A 46 8.81 -12.62 -13.40
N HIS A 47 8.07 -12.59 -14.51
CA HIS A 47 8.33 -11.71 -15.65
C HIS A 47 7.53 -10.40 -15.62
N GLU A 48 6.94 -10.08 -14.46
CA GLU A 48 6.05 -8.93 -14.30
C GLU A 48 6.54 -7.97 -13.21
N LEU A 49 6.14 -6.71 -13.34
CA LEU A 49 6.27 -5.70 -12.29
C LEU A 49 4.91 -5.56 -11.62
N CYS A 50 4.83 -6.00 -10.37
CA CYS A 50 3.61 -5.93 -9.58
C CYS A 50 3.71 -4.84 -8.52
N GLU A 51 2.63 -4.10 -8.33
CA GLU A 51 2.51 -3.04 -7.34
C GLU A 51 1.18 -3.20 -6.60
N SER A 52 1.18 -3.02 -5.28
CA SER A 52 -0.05 -2.75 -4.56
C SER A 52 -0.42 -1.28 -4.72
N VAL A 53 -1.70 -0.99 -4.90
CA VAL A 53 -2.22 0.31 -5.31
C VAL A 53 -3.48 0.64 -4.51
N LEU A 54 -3.56 1.87 -4.00
CA LEU A 54 -4.80 2.40 -3.41
C LEU A 54 -5.86 2.63 -4.48
N VAL A 55 -7.07 2.12 -4.24
CA VAL A 55 -8.21 2.32 -5.15
C VAL A 55 -9.19 3.33 -4.56
N SER A 56 -9.67 3.09 -3.34
CA SER A 56 -10.63 3.98 -2.69
C SER A 56 -10.65 3.80 -1.17
N SER A 57 -11.04 4.86 -0.47
CA SER A 57 -11.30 4.85 0.97
C SER A 57 -12.82 4.88 1.22
N PRO A 58 -13.33 4.14 2.23
CA PRO A 58 -14.71 4.29 2.67
C PRO A 58 -14.92 5.55 3.53
N ASP A 59 -13.84 6.16 4.04
CA ASP A 59 -13.90 7.44 4.76
C ASP A 59 -13.78 8.60 3.77
N VAL A 60 -14.87 9.34 3.58
CA VAL A 60 -14.94 10.49 2.69
C VAL A 60 -13.97 11.60 3.10
N GLY A 61 -13.73 11.78 4.40
CA GLY A 61 -12.78 12.78 4.91
C GLY A 61 -11.31 12.32 4.88
N CYS A 62 -11.05 11.11 4.36
CA CYS A 62 -9.74 10.49 4.25
C CYS A 62 -9.65 9.65 2.97
N ALA A 63 -9.96 10.26 1.82
CA ALA A 63 -10.04 9.57 0.53
C ALA A 63 -8.97 10.00 -0.49
N LYS A 64 -8.22 11.07 -0.22
CA LYS A 64 -7.18 11.56 -1.13
C LYS A 64 -5.88 10.77 -0.94
N ALA A 65 -5.40 10.07 -1.95
CA ALA A 65 -4.14 9.35 -1.82
C ALA A 65 -2.96 10.33 -1.62
N VAL A 66 -2.03 9.99 -0.71
CA VAL A 66 -0.80 10.75 -0.48
C VAL A 66 0.18 10.45 -1.61
N ALA A 67 0.70 11.50 -2.26
CA ALA A 67 1.69 11.35 -3.32
C ALA A 67 2.95 10.62 -2.82
N GLY A 68 3.40 9.60 -3.55
CA GLY A 68 4.49 8.71 -3.19
C GLY A 68 4.11 7.58 -2.23
N ARG A 69 2.84 7.50 -1.80
CA ARG A 69 2.31 6.45 -0.93
C ARG A 69 1.01 5.84 -1.48
N GLU A 70 0.71 6.11 -2.73
CA GLU A 70 -0.44 5.55 -3.45
C GLU A 70 -0.14 4.18 -4.05
N ARG A 71 1.15 3.81 -4.17
CA ARG A 71 1.62 2.50 -4.68
C ARG A 71 2.83 1.99 -3.91
N ALA A 72 2.99 0.67 -3.87
CA ALA A 72 4.18 0.02 -3.34
C ALA A 72 4.55 -1.22 -4.17
N PRO A 73 5.82 -1.38 -4.61
CA PRO A 73 6.25 -2.57 -5.33
C PRO A 73 6.12 -3.85 -4.50
N VAL A 74 5.75 -4.95 -5.14
CA VAL A 74 5.68 -6.29 -4.54
C VAL A 74 6.27 -7.32 -5.49
N PHE A 75 7.24 -8.11 -5.02
CA PHE A 75 7.87 -9.15 -5.83
C PHE A 75 7.12 -10.48 -5.68
N LEU A 76 6.24 -10.77 -6.62
CA LEU A 76 5.42 -12.00 -6.67
C LEU A 76 6.18 -13.14 -7.39
N THR A 77 7.43 -13.26 -6.96
CA THR A 77 8.52 -14.20 -7.23
C THR A 77 8.66 -15.39 -6.28
N SER A 78 8.58 -16.67 -6.63
CA SER A 78 9.20 -17.72 -5.78
C SER A 78 10.71 -17.90 -6.06
N ASN A 79 11.19 -17.45 -7.23
CA ASN A 79 12.58 -17.58 -7.68
C ASN A 79 13.49 -16.44 -7.16
N ASN A 80 13.44 -16.15 -5.86
CA ASN A 80 14.19 -15.04 -5.24
C ASN A 80 14.85 -15.39 -3.90
N GLY A 81 14.92 -16.68 -3.56
CA GLY A 81 15.54 -17.15 -2.32
C GLY A 81 14.74 -16.87 -1.05
N VAL A 82 13.50 -16.35 -1.15
CA VAL A 82 12.64 -16.12 0.01
C VAL A 82 11.68 -17.29 0.21
N ALA A 83 11.84 -18.00 1.33
CA ALA A 83 11.12 -19.23 1.65
C ALA A 83 9.59 -19.09 1.86
N SER A 84 9.11 -17.87 2.11
CA SER A 84 7.67 -17.60 2.34
C SER A 84 6.98 -17.16 1.05
N ASN A 85 5.74 -17.59 0.86
CA ASN A 85 4.85 -17.10 -0.22
C ASN A 85 4.07 -15.84 0.18
N VAL A 86 4.24 -15.35 1.41
CA VAL A 86 3.66 -14.07 1.85
C VAL A 86 4.63 -12.96 1.50
N ARG A 87 4.16 -11.96 0.74
CA ARG A 87 4.92 -10.78 0.36
C ARG A 87 4.35 -9.56 1.07
N LEU A 88 5.18 -8.87 1.84
CA LEU A 88 4.79 -7.65 2.54
C LEU A 88 5.09 -6.43 1.65
N ALA A 89 4.07 -5.63 1.40
CA ALA A 89 4.21 -4.34 0.71
C ALA A 89 4.43 -3.21 1.71
N ASN A 90 5.04 -2.12 1.27
CA ASN A 90 5.09 -0.90 2.07
C ASN A 90 3.68 -0.36 2.34
N ALA A 91 3.54 0.33 3.48
CA ALA A 91 2.28 0.95 3.86
C ALA A 91 1.87 2.05 2.86
N LEU A 92 0.63 1.98 2.43
CA LEU A 92 -0.01 2.97 1.58
C LEU A 92 -0.78 3.99 2.45
N GLY A 93 -1.04 5.18 1.92
CA GLY A 93 -1.67 6.24 2.72
C GLY A 93 -2.71 7.09 1.97
N PHE A 94 -3.88 7.24 2.60
CA PHE A 94 -4.79 8.35 2.34
C PHE A 94 -4.50 9.52 3.28
N GLN A 95 -4.76 10.73 2.80
CA GLN A 95 -4.63 11.97 3.52
C GLN A 95 -6.00 12.37 4.06
N LYS A 96 -6.04 12.72 5.34
CA LYS A 96 -7.21 13.35 5.96
C LYS A 96 -7.33 14.81 5.53
N ASP A 97 -8.54 15.26 5.25
CA ASP A 97 -8.80 16.64 4.79
C ASP A 97 -8.46 17.68 5.87
N VAL A 98 -8.69 17.32 7.14
CA VAL A 98 -8.40 18.17 8.29
C VAL A 98 -7.25 17.57 9.08
N ALA A 99 -6.20 18.37 9.29
CA ALA A 99 -5.06 17.99 10.11
C ALA A 99 -5.50 17.69 11.55
N LEU A 100 -4.94 16.64 12.13
CA LEU A 100 -5.26 16.23 13.48
C LEU A 100 -4.54 17.11 14.51
N SER A 101 -5.18 17.29 15.68
CA SER A 101 -4.52 17.87 16.84
C SER A 101 -3.30 17.02 17.20
N GLY A 102 -2.10 17.59 17.09
CA GLY A 102 -0.84 16.91 17.38
C GLY A 102 0.08 16.71 16.17
N CYS A 103 -0.38 16.93 14.93
CA CYS A 103 0.51 16.87 13.76
C CYS A 103 1.70 17.83 13.87
N THR A 104 1.47 19.06 14.37
CA THR A 104 2.54 20.05 14.61
C THR A 104 3.56 19.57 15.63
N GLN A 105 3.12 18.91 16.70
CA GLN A 105 4.02 18.41 17.73
C GLN A 105 4.92 17.29 17.20
N ILE A 106 4.34 16.38 16.39
CA ILE A 106 5.10 15.29 15.76
C ILE A 106 6.15 15.84 14.80
N LEU A 107 5.81 16.86 13.99
CA LEU A 107 6.77 17.51 13.10
C LEU A 107 7.94 18.11 13.88
N LYS A 108 7.66 18.80 14.99
CA LYS A 108 8.70 19.37 15.86
C LYS A 108 9.63 18.29 16.42
N MET A 109 9.09 17.15 16.87
CA MET A 109 9.91 16.02 17.34
C MET A 109 10.87 15.52 16.25
N TYR A 110 10.39 15.38 15.00
CA TYR A 110 11.25 14.96 13.89
C TYR A 110 12.31 16.00 13.52
N GLU A 111 12.08 17.29 13.74
CA GLU A 111 13.07 18.34 13.50
C GLU A 111 14.16 18.33 14.59
N GLU A 112 13.77 18.11 15.85
CA GLU A 112 14.69 18.01 16.99
C GLU A 112 15.55 16.75 16.93
N ASP A 113 15.01 15.61 16.45
CA ASP A 113 15.76 14.36 16.24
C ASP A 113 16.83 14.45 15.13
N ARG A 114 16.82 15.51 14.32
CA ARG A 114 17.78 15.72 13.23
C ARG A 114 19.00 16.55 13.65
N VAL A 115 19.04 17.00 14.91
CA VAL A 115 20.13 17.78 15.51
C VAL A 115 21.13 16.86 16.20
#